data_AF-A0A0C3QW42-F1
#
_entry.id   AF-A0A0C3QW42-F1
#
_cell.length_a   1.000
_cell.length_b   1.000
_cell.length_c   1.000
_cell.angle_alpha   90.00
_cell.angle_beta   90.00
_cell.angle_gamma   90.00
#
_symmetry.space_group_name_H-M   'P 1'
#
loop_
_entity.id
_entity.type
_entity.pdbx_description
1 polymer ?
#
loop_
_entity_poly.entity_id
_entity_poly.type
_entity_poly.pdbx_seq_one_letter_code
_entity_poly.pdbx_strand_id
1 'polypeptide(L)'
;MQDVHSSLGDDRFSTLNSFSPDFIHLGQIGDFWKRYETLAERHDTSMYKQINGVLDALLIFAGLFSAVNTTFISFTMPALSPNPTTETNMLLRVLISKAGNSSLSLSDLPEPFTPQPISIAINGFLHASLSCSLYAALLIMFLKESLSRLDRARQPGSIEKQGRFRQRKLDGVRRWRLATYIEALPHLIICSLTLFAIGLEMWLFTVNPTVA
;
A
#
# COMPACT_ATOMS: atom_id res chain seq x y z
N MET A 1 -74.38 42.68 -39.21
CA MET A 1 -73.24 41.89 -39.74
C MET A 1 -71.98 42.55 -39.22
N GLN A 2 -71.45 42.06 -38.09
CA GLN A 2 -70.19 42.53 -37.52
C GLN A 2 -69.56 41.35 -36.75
N ASP A 3 -68.50 40.82 -37.35
CA ASP A 3 -67.31 40.20 -36.74
C ASP A 3 -67.48 39.07 -35.71
N VAL A 4 -67.72 37.86 -36.23
CA VAL A 4 -67.49 36.57 -35.52
C VAL A 4 -66.09 36.05 -35.88
N HIS A 5 -65.03 36.79 -35.57
CA HIS A 5 -63.66 36.36 -35.93
C HIS A 5 -62.53 36.74 -34.96
N SER A 6 -62.82 36.91 -33.67
CA SER A 6 -61.79 37.24 -32.66
C SER A 6 -61.87 36.42 -31.36
N SER A 7 -62.45 35.22 -31.39
CA SER A 7 -62.59 34.35 -30.20
C SER A 7 -62.18 32.90 -30.47
N LEU A 8 -61.04 32.69 -31.14
CA LEU A 8 -60.49 31.34 -31.35
C LEU A 8 -58.97 31.25 -31.20
N GLY A 9 -58.33 32.35 -30.74
CA GLY A 9 -56.88 32.48 -30.61
C GLY A 9 -56.34 32.43 -29.17
N ASP A 10 -57.18 32.68 -28.17
CA ASP A 10 -56.74 32.88 -26.77
C ASP A 10 -56.82 31.57 -25.93
N ASP A 11 -57.77 30.70 -26.24
CA ASP A 11 -57.99 29.44 -25.51
C ASP A 11 -56.90 28.38 -25.79
N ARG A 12 -56.17 28.51 -26.90
CA ARG A 12 -55.09 27.57 -27.28
C ARG A 12 -53.75 27.87 -26.59
N PHE A 13 -53.57 29.08 -26.05
CA PHE A 13 -52.37 29.44 -25.29
C PHE A 13 -52.53 29.15 -23.79
N SER A 14 -53.74 29.29 -23.25
CA SER A 14 -54.07 28.95 -21.85
C SER A 14 -54.10 27.43 -21.60
N THR A 15 -54.46 26.63 -22.59
CA THR A 15 -54.39 25.15 -22.53
C THR A 15 -52.97 24.60 -22.62
N LEU A 16 -52.04 25.27 -23.31
CA LEU A 16 -50.62 24.88 -23.36
C LEU A 16 -49.86 25.14 -22.04
N ASN A 17 -50.29 26.12 -21.23
CA ASN A 17 -49.73 26.34 -19.88
C ASN A 17 -50.22 25.31 -18.84
N SER A 18 -51.28 24.56 -19.14
CA SER A 18 -51.81 23.52 -18.25
C SER A 18 -51.17 22.13 -18.46
N PHE A 19 -50.36 21.97 -19.51
CA PHE A 19 -49.78 20.69 -19.91
C PHE A 19 -48.27 20.57 -19.60
N SER A 20 -47.80 21.11 -18.48
CA SER A 20 -46.46 20.74 -18.00
C SER A 20 -46.42 20.40 -16.50
N PRO A 21 -47.10 19.30 -16.09
CA PRO A 21 -46.83 18.69 -14.80
C PRO A 21 -45.37 18.20 -14.67
N ASP A 22 -44.67 17.95 -15.79
CA ASP A 22 -43.29 17.45 -15.80
C ASP A 22 -42.24 18.47 -15.34
N PHE A 23 -42.43 19.78 -15.55
CA PHE A 23 -41.42 20.78 -15.18
C PHE A 23 -41.26 20.93 -13.66
N ILE A 24 -42.37 20.80 -12.92
CA ILE A 24 -42.37 20.85 -11.45
C ILE A 24 -41.67 19.61 -10.88
N HIS A 25 -41.90 18.43 -11.47
CA HIS A 25 -41.20 17.19 -11.10
C HIS A 25 -39.71 17.25 -11.43
N LEU A 26 -39.31 17.79 -12.58
CA LEU A 26 -37.91 17.93 -13.00
C LEU A 26 -37.11 18.87 -12.09
N GLY A 27 -37.73 19.97 -11.62
CA GLY A 27 -37.12 20.87 -10.64
C GLY A 27 -36.86 20.20 -9.29
N GLN A 28 -37.85 19.47 -8.76
CA GLN A 28 -37.70 18.72 -7.51
C GLN A 28 -36.67 17.59 -7.61
N ILE A 29 -36.63 16.88 -8.75
CA ILE A 29 -35.62 15.86 -9.02
C ILE A 29 -34.23 16.49 -9.10
N GLY A 30 -34.08 17.64 -9.76
CA GLY A 30 -32.83 18.39 -9.82
C GLY A 30 -32.33 18.85 -8.44
N ASP A 31 -33.23 19.37 -7.61
CA ASP A 31 -32.91 19.77 -6.23
C ASP A 31 -32.57 18.58 -5.34
N PHE A 32 -33.27 17.46 -5.49
CA PHE A 32 -32.94 16.20 -4.83
C PHE A 32 -31.53 15.73 -5.21
N TRP A 33 -31.20 15.71 -6.51
CA TRP A 33 -29.87 15.33 -6.98
C TRP A 33 -28.77 16.29 -6.51
N LYS A 34 -29.05 17.60 -6.46
CA LYS A 34 -28.11 18.60 -5.96
C LYS A 34 -27.84 18.44 -4.46
N ARG A 35 -28.88 18.15 -3.67
CA ARG A 35 -28.74 17.82 -2.24
C ARG A 35 -27.99 16.51 -2.04
N TYR A 36 -28.31 15.49 -2.82
CA TYR A 36 -27.61 14.20 -2.80
C TYR A 36 -26.14 14.36 -3.17
N GLU A 37 -25.81 15.11 -4.22
CA GLU A 37 -24.43 15.39 -4.64
C GLU A 37 -23.64 16.10 -3.54
N THR A 38 -24.24 17.12 -2.90
CA THR A 38 -23.60 17.85 -1.79
C THR A 38 -23.38 16.97 -0.55
N LEU A 39 -24.29 16.02 -0.29
CA LEU A 39 -24.17 15.09 0.84
C LEU A 39 -23.11 14.00 0.55
N ALA A 40 -23.13 13.44 -0.66
CA ALA A 40 -22.15 12.46 -1.12
C ALA A 40 -20.74 13.06 -1.17
N GLU A 41 -20.60 14.29 -1.64
CA GLU A 41 -19.32 15.00 -1.67
C GLU A 41 -18.73 15.18 -0.27
N ARG A 42 -19.55 15.63 0.70
CA ARG A 42 -19.13 15.77 2.10
C ARG A 42 -18.67 14.44 2.70
N HIS A 43 -19.39 13.36 2.44
CA HIS A 43 -19.04 12.04 2.93
C HIS A 43 -17.73 11.51 2.32
N ASP A 44 -17.59 11.61 0.99
CA ASP A 44 -16.40 11.16 0.26
C ASP A 44 -15.14 11.94 0.68
N THR A 45 -15.23 13.26 0.85
CA THR A 45 -14.10 14.08 1.29
C THR A 45 -13.66 13.74 2.71
N SER A 46 -14.60 13.41 3.60
CA SER A 46 -14.27 12.95 4.96
C SER A 46 -13.55 11.61 4.93
N MET A 47 -14.07 10.64 4.17
CA MET A 47 -13.45 9.32 4.01
C MET A 47 -12.05 9.42 3.39
N TYR A 48 -11.88 10.26 2.38
CA TYR A 48 -10.58 10.54 1.76
C TYR A 48 -9.54 11.02 2.77
N LYS A 49 -9.89 12.02 3.59
CA LYS A 49 -8.98 12.56 4.60
C LYS A 49 -8.58 11.51 5.64
N GLN A 50 -9.54 10.69 6.07
CA GLN A 50 -9.28 9.61 7.02
C GLN A 50 -8.34 8.57 6.42
N ILE A 51 -8.62 8.07 5.21
CA ILE A 51 -7.78 7.09 4.53
C ILE A 51 -6.37 7.65 4.33
N ASN A 52 -6.24 8.90 3.86
CA ASN A 52 -4.92 9.50 3.64
C ASN A 52 -4.11 9.62 4.95
N GLY A 53 -4.76 9.96 6.07
CA GLY A 53 -4.10 9.97 7.38
C GLY A 53 -3.63 8.59 7.84
N VAL A 54 -4.44 7.54 7.61
CA VAL A 54 -4.04 6.15 7.90
C VAL A 54 -2.86 5.73 7.02
N LEU A 55 -2.91 6.04 5.72
CA LEU A 55 -1.83 5.75 4.77
C LEU A 55 -0.51 6.44 5.18
N ASP A 56 -0.56 7.69 5.63
CA ASP A 56 0.60 8.43 6.11
C ASP A 56 1.22 7.78 7.34
N ALA A 57 0.39 7.41 8.33
CA ALA A 57 0.85 6.71 9.52
C ALA A 57 1.50 5.35 9.19
N LEU A 58 0.89 4.56 8.29
CA LEU A 58 1.44 3.28 7.84
C LEU A 58 2.77 3.45 7.08
N LEU A 59 2.92 4.51 6.28
CA LEU A 59 4.16 4.77 5.55
C LEU A 59 5.32 5.12 6.49
N ILE A 60 5.06 5.94 7.50
CA ILE A 60 6.03 6.26 8.55
C ILE A 60 6.44 4.98 9.28
N PHE A 61 5.46 4.15 9.65
CA PHE A 61 5.72 2.86 10.29
C PHE A 61 6.57 1.94 9.42
N ALA A 62 6.23 1.78 8.13
CA ALA A 62 6.98 0.95 7.19
C ALA A 62 8.44 1.42 7.04
N GLY A 63 8.67 2.74 6.99
CA GLY A 63 10.01 3.32 6.94
C GLY A 63 10.83 3.06 8.20
N LEU A 64 10.24 3.27 9.38
CA LEU A 64 10.88 2.99 10.67
C LEU A 64 11.21 1.50 10.81
N PHE A 65 10.27 0.63 10.47
CA PHE A 65 10.46 -0.81 10.50
C PHE A 65 11.54 -1.26 9.53
N SER A 66 11.61 -0.68 8.32
CA SER A 66 12.67 -0.95 7.36
C SER A 66 14.05 -0.58 7.91
N ALA A 67 14.17 0.55 8.60
CA ALA A 67 15.42 0.96 9.25
C ALA A 67 15.85 -0.03 10.33
N VAL A 68 14.95 -0.39 11.24
CA VAL A 68 15.22 -1.37 12.31
C VAL A 68 15.61 -2.72 11.73
N ASN A 69 14.87 -3.21 10.73
CA ASN A 69 15.16 -4.48 10.08
C ASN A 69 16.51 -4.44 9.34
N THR A 70 16.84 -3.35 8.65
CA THR A 70 18.15 -3.17 8.00
C THR A 70 19.30 -3.21 9.00
N THR A 71 19.14 -2.56 10.17
CA THR A 71 20.12 -2.63 11.25
C THR A 71 20.29 -4.07 11.74
N PHE A 72 19.20 -4.81 11.91
CA PHE A 72 19.26 -6.21 12.33
C PHE A 72 19.90 -7.10 11.27
N ILE A 73 19.55 -6.91 9.99
CA ILE A 73 20.22 -7.57 8.86
C ILE A 73 21.73 -7.31 8.93
N SER A 74 22.17 -6.08 9.16
CA SER A 74 23.58 -5.73 9.34
C SER A 74 24.25 -6.47 10.52
N PHE A 75 23.52 -6.71 11.62
CA PHE A 75 24.02 -7.53 12.74
C PHE A 75 24.08 -9.03 12.43
N THR A 76 23.16 -9.55 11.61
CA THR A 76 23.14 -10.97 11.22
C THR A 76 24.07 -11.29 10.05
N MET A 77 24.44 -10.30 9.23
CA MET A 77 25.29 -10.46 8.04
C MET A 77 26.69 -11.02 8.35
N PRO A 78 27.38 -10.61 9.43
CA PRO A 78 28.63 -11.22 9.88
C PRO A 78 28.49 -12.71 10.25
N ALA A 79 27.30 -13.19 10.60
CA ALA A 79 27.08 -14.61 10.89
C ALA A 79 27.03 -15.49 9.62
N LEU A 80 26.91 -14.88 8.43
CA LEU A 80 26.97 -15.56 7.13
C LEU A 80 28.34 -15.40 6.44
N SER A 81 29.16 -14.45 6.88
CA SER A 81 30.51 -14.23 6.37
C SER A 81 31.53 -14.97 7.24
N PRO A 82 32.52 -15.68 6.67
CA PRO A 82 33.65 -16.14 7.45
C PRO A 82 34.28 -14.91 8.12
N ASN A 83 34.31 -14.91 9.46
CA ASN A 83 34.98 -13.85 10.20
C ASN A 83 36.44 -13.82 9.75
N PRO A 84 36.98 -12.67 9.29
CA PRO A 84 38.38 -12.59 8.86
C PRO A 84 39.33 -12.97 10.00
N THR A 85 38.90 -12.80 11.25
CA THR A 85 39.62 -13.24 12.44
C THR A 85 39.66 -14.77 12.58
N THR A 86 38.60 -15.48 12.17
CA THR A 86 38.60 -16.96 12.15
C THR A 86 39.47 -17.48 11.03
N GLU A 87 39.40 -16.90 9.82
CA GLU A 87 40.30 -17.22 8.71
C GLU A 87 41.77 -16.92 9.05
N THR A 88 42.04 -15.78 9.68
CA THR A 88 43.42 -15.41 10.07
C THR A 88 43.94 -16.30 11.19
N ASN A 89 43.12 -16.62 12.21
CA ASN A 89 43.50 -17.58 13.26
C ASN A 89 43.67 -19.01 12.71
N MET A 90 42.89 -19.38 11.70
CA MET A 90 42.96 -20.68 11.03
C MET A 90 44.22 -20.79 10.17
N LEU A 91 44.51 -19.77 9.36
CA LEU A 91 45.76 -19.65 8.60
C LEU A 91 46.99 -19.60 9.53
N LEU A 92 46.89 -18.92 10.68
CA LEU A 92 47.92 -18.92 11.72
C LEU A 92 48.14 -20.31 12.30
N ARG A 93 47.08 -21.09 12.58
CA ARG A 93 47.21 -22.48 13.04
C ARG A 93 47.91 -23.37 12.01
N VAL A 94 47.59 -23.21 10.73
CA VAL A 94 48.25 -23.94 9.62
C VAL A 94 49.73 -23.52 9.47
N LEU A 95 50.04 -22.24 9.64
CA LEU A 95 51.43 -21.74 9.64
C LEU A 95 52.25 -22.30 10.81
N ILE A 96 51.67 -22.32 12.02
CA ILE A 96 52.33 -22.86 13.22
C ILE A 96 52.54 -24.38 13.10
N SER A 97 51.56 -25.13 12.59
CA SER A 97 51.69 -26.58 12.41
C SER A 97 52.72 -26.95 11.34
N LYS A 98 52.80 -26.17 10.25
CA LYS A 98 53.83 -26.34 9.21
C LYS A 98 55.23 -25.94 9.69
N ALA A 99 55.34 -24.93 10.56
CA ALA A 99 56.60 -24.52 11.18
C ALA A 99 57.11 -25.56 12.21
N GLY A 100 56.22 -26.36 12.81
CA GLY A 100 56.54 -27.42 13.77
C GLY A 100 56.97 -28.78 13.17
N ASN A 101 57.20 -28.86 11.86
CA ASN A 101 57.63 -30.07 11.13
C ASN A 101 56.71 -31.30 11.28
N SER A 102 55.42 -31.07 11.52
CA SER A 102 54.38 -32.12 11.44
C SER A 102 53.87 -32.20 10.00
N SER A 103 53.94 -33.38 9.38
CA SER A 103 53.41 -33.58 8.01
C SER A 103 51.88 -33.46 8.04
N LEU A 104 51.35 -32.37 7.47
CA LEU A 104 49.90 -32.14 7.35
C LEU A 104 49.26 -33.27 6.53
N SER A 105 48.31 -33.98 7.12
CA SER A 105 47.45 -34.92 6.39
C SER A 105 46.42 -34.14 5.57
N LEU A 106 45.92 -34.68 4.46
CA LEU A 106 44.88 -34.03 3.64
C LEU A 106 43.57 -33.76 4.44
N SER A 107 43.42 -34.42 5.60
CA SER A 107 42.35 -34.19 6.59
C SER A 107 42.54 -32.92 7.44
N ASP A 108 43.70 -32.27 7.40
CA ASP A 108 43.98 -30.97 8.06
C ASP A 108 43.73 -29.77 7.13
N LEU A 109 43.28 -29.99 5.89
CA LEU A 109 42.80 -28.89 5.06
C LEU A 109 41.52 -28.30 5.67
N PRO A 110 41.42 -26.97 5.79
CA PRO A 110 40.24 -26.35 6.35
C PRO A 110 39.03 -26.68 5.48
N GLU A 111 38.02 -27.28 6.11
CA GLU A 111 36.75 -27.60 5.48
C GLU A 111 36.14 -26.30 4.93
N PRO A 112 35.68 -26.26 3.67
CA PRO A 112 35.12 -25.04 3.09
C PRO A 112 33.95 -24.58 3.95
N PHE A 113 34.00 -23.30 4.34
CA PHE A 113 33.00 -22.67 5.20
C PHE A 113 31.60 -22.97 4.66
N THR A 114 30.89 -23.87 5.35
CA THR A 114 29.53 -24.25 5.01
C THR A 114 28.63 -23.47 5.96
N PRO A 115 27.96 -22.41 5.49
CA PRO A 115 27.10 -21.60 6.35
C PRO A 115 26.01 -22.49 6.94
N GLN A 116 25.83 -22.41 8.26
CA GLN A 116 24.79 -23.18 8.95
C GLN A 116 23.42 -22.87 8.33
N PRO A 117 22.58 -23.89 8.05
CA PRO A 117 21.28 -23.71 7.38
C PRO A 117 20.34 -22.78 8.16
N ILE A 118 20.51 -22.69 9.48
CA ILE A 118 19.76 -21.77 10.35
C ILE A 118 20.08 -20.29 10.05
N SER A 119 21.34 -19.95 9.77
CA SER A 119 21.77 -18.57 9.43
C SER A 119 21.23 -18.13 8.08
N ILE A 120 21.15 -19.06 7.12
CA ILE A 120 20.52 -18.82 5.81
C ILE A 120 19.02 -18.58 5.99
N ALA A 121 18.35 -19.39 6.82
CA ALA A 121 16.93 -19.21 7.11
C ALA A 121 16.65 -17.86 7.77
N ILE A 122 17.39 -17.48 8.82
CA ILE A 122 17.24 -16.20 9.52
C ILE A 122 17.37 -15.03 8.54
N ASN A 123 18.44 -14.99 7.76
CA ASN A 123 18.68 -13.88 6.83
C ASN A 123 17.63 -13.84 5.70
N GLY A 124 17.14 -15.00 5.27
CA GLY A 124 16.01 -15.13 4.35
C GLY A 124 14.71 -14.56 4.93
N PHE A 125 14.36 -14.90 6.17
CA PHE A 125 13.18 -14.36 6.85
C PHE A 125 13.26 -12.84 7.06
N LEU A 126 14.45 -12.33 7.40
CA LEU A 126 14.68 -10.89 7.57
C LEU A 126 14.58 -10.12 6.26
N HIS A 127 15.18 -10.63 5.17
CA HIS A 127 15.03 -10.05 3.83
C HIS A 127 13.59 -10.13 3.31
N ALA A 128 12.88 -11.23 3.58
CA ALA A 128 11.47 -11.38 3.21
C ALA A 128 10.58 -10.37 3.95
N SER A 129 10.81 -10.20 5.26
CA SER A 129 10.17 -9.17 6.07
C SER A 129 10.40 -7.77 5.51
N LEU A 130 11.66 -7.43 5.18
CA LEU A 130 12.04 -6.13 4.61
C LEU A 130 11.32 -5.89 3.29
N SER A 131 11.35 -6.89 2.41
CA SER A 131 10.71 -6.84 1.10
C SER A 131 9.20 -6.64 1.25
N CYS A 132 8.55 -7.36 2.15
CA CYS A 132 7.11 -7.22 2.41
C CYS A 132 6.74 -5.79 2.88
N SER A 133 7.52 -5.21 3.81
CA SER A 133 7.35 -3.82 4.24
C SER A 133 7.52 -2.82 3.08
N LEU A 134 8.51 -3.04 2.22
CA LEU A 134 8.76 -2.18 1.06
C LEU A 134 7.61 -2.28 0.03
N TYR A 135 7.10 -3.49 -0.23
CA TYR A 135 5.91 -3.69 -1.06
C TYR A 135 4.69 -2.97 -0.47
N ALA A 136 4.49 -3.03 0.84
CA ALA A 136 3.43 -2.28 1.50
C ALA A 136 3.60 -0.76 1.31
N ALA A 137 4.81 -0.23 1.47
CA ALA A 137 5.12 1.18 1.22
C ALA A 137 4.83 1.60 -0.24
N LEU A 138 5.18 0.76 -1.22
CA LEU A 138 4.88 1.01 -2.63
C LEU A 138 3.36 1.04 -2.89
N LEU A 139 2.61 0.12 -2.31
CA LEU A 139 1.15 0.11 -2.42
C LEU A 139 0.52 1.33 -1.75
N ILE A 140 1.00 1.72 -0.56
CA ILE A 140 0.57 2.95 0.12
C ILE A 140 0.79 4.16 -0.79
N MET A 141 1.97 4.28 -1.40
CA MET A 141 2.28 5.40 -2.29
C MET A 141 1.42 5.38 -3.56
N PHE A 142 1.19 4.21 -4.15
CA PHE A 142 0.30 4.05 -5.30
C PHE A 142 -1.15 4.41 -4.96
N LEU A 143 -1.61 4.05 -3.76
CA LEU A 143 -2.93 4.41 -3.24
C LEU A 143 -3.06 5.92 -3.08
N LYS A 144 -2.11 6.58 -2.40
CA LYS A 144 -2.11 8.04 -2.21
C LYS A 144 -2.16 8.80 -3.53
N GLU A 145 -1.33 8.36 -4.47
CA GLU A 145 -1.26 8.96 -5.80
C GLU A 145 -2.56 8.73 -6.60
N SER A 146 -3.17 7.54 -6.47
CA SER A 146 -4.46 7.26 -7.11
C SER A 146 -5.62 8.03 -6.48
N LEU A 147 -5.62 8.18 -5.16
CA LEU A 147 -6.57 8.99 -4.40
C LEU A 147 -6.47 10.46 -4.83
N SER A 148 -5.25 10.99 -4.91
CA SER A 148 -4.99 12.37 -5.32
C SER A 148 -5.46 12.64 -6.76
N ARG A 149 -5.27 11.67 -7.67
CA ARG A 149 -5.79 11.77 -9.04
C ARG A 149 -7.32 11.79 -9.10
N LEU A 150 -7.99 11.02 -8.24
CA LEU A 150 -9.45 11.02 -8.17
C LEU A 150 -9.97 12.35 -7.64
N ASP A 151 -9.33 12.93 -6.64
CA ASP A 151 -9.69 14.24 -6.09
C ASP A 151 -9.51 15.36 -7.13
N ARG A 152 -8.38 15.37 -7.86
CA ARG A 152 -8.14 16.33 -8.95
C ARG A 152 -9.12 16.18 -10.10
N ALA A 153 -9.49 14.95 -10.47
CA ALA A 153 -10.48 14.69 -11.51
C ALA A 153 -11.91 15.13 -11.10
N ARG A 154 -12.12 15.43 -9.82
CA ARG A 154 -13.42 15.87 -9.27
C ARG A 154 -13.60 17.38 -9.30
N GLN A 155 -12.53 18.18 -9.42
CA GLN A 155 -12.63 19.64 -9.46
C GLN A 155 -13.27 20.09 -10.79
N PRO A 156 -14.48 20.70 -10.77
CA PRO A 156 -15.26 20.90 -11.99
C PRO A 156 -14.81 22.10 -12.83
N GLY A 157 -14.66 21.88 -14.13
CA GLY A 157 -14.75 22.89 -15.18
C GLY A 157 -16.20 23.11 -15.66
N SER A 158 -16.50 24.32 -16.14
CA SER A 158 -17.85 24.83 -16.46
C SER A 158 -18.72 23.95 -17.40
N ILE A 159 -18.13 23.04 -18.20
CA ILE A 159 -18.82 22.27 -19.26
C ILE A 159 -19.13 20.79 -18.87
N GLU A 160 -18.71 20.32 -17.69
CA GLU A 160 -18.55 18.89 -17.41
C GLU A 160 -19.80 18.12 -16.89
N LYS A 161 -20.99 18.75 -16.85
CA LYS A 161 -22.20 18.09 -16.31
C LYS A 161 -22.58 16.79 -17.05
N GLN A 162 -22.39 16.75 -18.37
CA GLN A 162 -22.68 15.58 -19.22
C GLN A 162 -21.58 14.49 -19.11
N GLY A 163 -20.32 14.90 -18.90
CA GLY A 163 -19.16 13.99 -18.75
C GLY A 163 -19.17 13.24 -17.42
N ARG A 164 -19.72 13.85 -16.37
CA ARG A 164 -19.83 13.27 -15.02
C ARG A 164 -20.55 11.93 -14.96
N PHE A 165 -21.55 11.67 -15.80
CA PHE A 165 -22.24 10.37 -15.79
C PHE A 165 -21.34 9.22 -16.29
N ARG A 166 -20.52 9.47 -17.31
CA ARG A 166 -19.52 8.50 -17.81
C ARG A 166 -18.34 8.35 -16.84
N GLN A 167 -17.85 9.45 -16.27
CA GLN A 167 -16.77 9.42 -15.28
C GLN A 167 -17.18 8.65 -14.02
N ARG A 168 -18.41 8.84 -13.51
CA ARG A 168 -18.91 8.10 -12.32
C ARG A 168 -18.83 6.58 -12.47
N LYS A 169 -19.06 6.03 -13.67
CA LYS A 169 -18.97 4.58 -13.91
C LYS A 169 -17.53 4.09 -13.88
N LEU A 170 -16.60 4.85 -14.47
CA LEU A 170 -15.16 4.56 -14.44
C LEU A 170 -14.57 4.74 -13.03
N ASP A 171 -14.99 5.77 -12.32
CA ASP A 171 -14.61 6.04 -10.93
C ASP A 171 -15.17 4.98 -9.97
N GLY A 172 -16.32 4.40 -10.30
CA GLY A 172 -16.84 3.22 -9.60
C GLY A 172 -15.83 2.07 -9.67
N VAL A 173 -15.48 1.62 -10.88
CA VAL A 173 -14.53 0.51 -11.08
C VAL A 173 -13.17 0.80 -10.43
N ARG A 174 -12.70 2.05 -10.51
CA ARG A 174 -11.44 2.46 -9.88
C ARG A 174 -11.53 2.41 -8.35
N ARG A 175 -12.63 2.89 -7.76
CA ARG A 175 -12.90 2.79 -6.31
C ARG A 175 -12.98 1.35 -5.84
N TRP A 176 -13.63 0.46 -6.59
CA TRP A 176 -13.69 -0.97 -6.26
C TRP A 176 -12.29 -1.61 -6.22
N ARG A 177 -11.41 -1.30 -7.19
CA ARG A 177 -10.02 -1.78 -7.15
C ARG A 177 -9.21 -1.17 -6.00
N LEU A 178 -9.39 0.12 -5.71
CA LEU A 178 -8.70 0.78 -4.60
C LEU A 178 -9.11 0.20 -3.24
N ALA A 179 -10.39 -0.14 -3.06
CA ALA A 179 -10.88 -0.78 -1.86
C ALA A 179 -10.15 -2.11 -1.59
N THR A 180 -9.94 -2.94 -2.61
CA THR A 180 -9.18 -4.20 -2.49
C THR A 180 -7.73 -3.98 -2.04
N TYR A 181 -7.05 -2.95 -2.56
CA TYR A 181 -5.68 -2.64 -2.15
C TYR A 181 -5.60 -2.03 -0.75
N ILE A 182 -6.57 -1.21 -0.35
CA ILE A 182 -6.65 -0.62 0.99
C ILE A 182 -6.86 -1.72 2.04
N GLU A 183 -7.67 -2.73 1.73
CA GLU A 183 -7.87 -3.90 2.61
C GLU A 183 -6.61 -4.77 2.72
N ALA A 184 -5.83 -4.90 1.65
CA ALA A 184 -4.59 -5.67 1.64
C ALA A 184 -3.42 -5.01 2.39
N LEU A 185 -3.44 -3.69 2.54
CA LEU A 185 -2.37 -2.90 3.17
C LEU A 185 -2.02 -3.31 4.61
N PRO A 186 -2.99 -3.33 5.56
CA PRO A 186 -2.69 -3.72 6.94
C PRO A 186 -2.24 -5.18 7.03
N HIS A 187 -2.76 -6.06 6.17
CA HIS A 187 -2.36 -7.46 6.13
C HIS A 187 -0.88 -7.62 5.77
N LEU A 188 -0.37 -6.86 4.79
CA LEU A 188 1.05 -6.90 4.43
C LEU A 188 1.97 -6.44 5.55
N ILE A 189 1.61 -5.36 6.26
CA ILE A 189 2.39 -4.85 7.39
C ILE A 189 2.41 -5.87 8.53
N ILE A 190 1.28 -6.50 8.85
CA ILE A 190 1.20 -7.54 9.87
C ILE A 190 2.05 -8.76 9.48
N CYS A 191 1.94 -9.23 8.23
CA CYS A 191 2.77 -10.32 7.71
C CYS A 191 4.27 -10.00 7.81
N SER A 192 4.66 -8.76 7.51
CA SER A 192 6.04 -8.30 7.66
C SER A 192 6.52 -8.34 9.12
N LEU A 193 5.66 -7.91 10.06
CA LEU A 193 5.95 -7.98 11.49
C LEU A 193 6.10 -9.41 12.00
N THR A 194 5.22 -10.31 11.57
CA THR A 194 5.29 -11.71 11.99
C THR A 194 6.52 -12.41 11.43
N LEU A 195 6.85 -12.18 10.16
CA LEU A 195 8.08 -12.67 9.53
C LEU A 195 9.33 -12.18 10.28
N PHE A 196 9.35 -10.91 10.68
CA PHE A 196 10.45 -10.34 11.46
C PHE A 196 10.56 -10.93 12.86
N ALA A 197 9.42 -11.08 13.57
CA ALA A 197 9.40 -11.68 14.89
C ALA A 197 9.95 -13.12 14.87
N ILE A 198 9.54 -13.92 13.88
CA ILE A 198 10.03 -15.29 13.66
C ILE A 198 11.55 -15.30 13.39
N GLY A 199 12.04 -14.38 12.54
CA GLY A 199 13.48 -14.25 12.27
C GLY A 199 14.28 -13.81 13.50
N LEU A 200 13.73 -12.91 14.32
CA LEU A 200 14.32 -12.42 15.56
C LEU A 200 14.42 -13.54 16.61
N GLU A 201 13.36 -14.33 16.76
CA GLU A 201 13.30 -15.44 17.71
C GLU A 201 14.33 -16.51 17.36
N MET A 202 14.43 -16.90 16.07
CA MET A 202 15.48 -17.81 15.61
C MET A 202 16.89 -17.28 15.88
N TRP A 203 17.11 -15.99 15.66
CA TRP A 203 18.41 -15.37 15.96
C TRP A 203 18.71 -15.38 17.46
N LEU A 204 17.73 -15.09 18.32
CA LEU A 204 17.88 -15.10 19.77
C LEU A 204 18.22 -16.50 20.29
N PHE A 205 17.54 -17.53 19.78
CA PHE A 205 17.85 -18.94 20.07
C PHE A 205 19.29 -19.30 19.69
N THR A 206 19.82 -18.73 18.60
CA THR A 206 21.19 -18.98 18.15
C THR A 206 22.22 -18.34 19.08
N VAL A 207 21.89 -17.22 19.73
CA VAL A 207 22.81 -16.49 20.62
C VAL A 207 22.81 -17.09 22.04
N ASN A 208 21.64 -17.44 22.60
CA ASN A 208 21.55 -18.06 23.92
C ASN A 208 20.29 -18.94 24.04
N PRO A 209 20.42 -20.28 24.03
CA PRO A 209 19.29 -21.19 24.18
C PRO A 209 18.67 -21.20 25.59
N THR A 210 19.32 -20.55 26.57
CA THR A 210 18.90 -20.51 27.98
C THR A 210 18.02 -19.30 28.31
N VAL A 211 17.96 -18.30 27.43
CA VAL A 211 17.22 -17.04 27.63
C VAL A 211 16.02 -16.93 26.67
N ALA A 212 15.95 -17.84 25.70
CA ALA A 212 14.86 -17.97 24.73
C ALA A 212 13.68 -18.76 25.29
#